data_AF-S7UHI2-F1
#
_entry.id   AF-S7UHI2-F1
#
_cell.length_a   1.000
_cell.length_b   1.000
_cell.length_c   1.000
_cell.angle_alpha   90.00
_cell.angle_beta   90.00
_cell.angle_gamma   90.00
#
_symmetry.space_group_name_H-M   'P 1'
#
loop_
_entity.id
_entity.type
_entity.pdbx_description
1 polymer ?
#
loop_
_entity_poly.entity_id
_entity_poly.type
_entity_poly.pdbx_seq_one_letter_code
_entity_poly.pdbx_strand_id
1 'polypeptide(L)'
;MEKEDHTPSNTFDLWKSRRRTLTADRNLSSVLGAVKNLPMPYWKPLFFFMGARDESLTTLTDGRFPKTTRPGKSHPVISLKPLSDNTGYKVNPCSSVRPWKLKHACFIPKGCRLKHTGYEMDRNSFIVEHIEIPFPARLGAKLVFKGEVPLECFKTTN
;
A
#
# COMPACT_ATOMS: atom_id res chain seq x y z
N MET A 1 2.37 10.57 64.75
CA MET A 1 1.40 11.18 63.82
C MET A 1 2.06 11.24 62.46
N GLU A 2 2.01 10.10 61.78
CA GLU A 2 2.67 9.87 60.49
C GLU A 2 1.89 10.60 59.39
N LYS A 3 2.61 11.28 58.49
CA LYS A 3 2.04 11.83 57.26
C LYS A 3 2.64 11.03 56.10
N GLU A 4 1.81 10.20 55.49
CA GLU A 4 2.10 9.49 54.25
C GLU A 4 2.03 10.47 53.07
N ASP A 5 3.16 10.75 52.44
CA ASP A 5 3.25 11.53 51.21
C ASP A 5 2.99 10.60 50.00
N HIS A 6 1.76 10.63 49.49
CA HIS A 6 1.35 9.88 48.31
C HIS A 6 1.93 10.51 47.04
N THR A 7 2.96 9.90 46.47
CA THR A 7 3.48 10.25 45.14
C THR A 7 2.58 9.64 44.05
N PRO A 8 2.02 10.42 43.11
CA PRO A 8 1.21 9.85 42.04
C PRO A 8 2.10 9.11 41.03
N SER A 9 1.81 7.82 40.87
CA SER A 9 2.39 6.88 39.92
C SER A 9 2.30 7.41 38.48
N ASN A 10 3.47 7.62 37.87
CA ASN A 10 3.66 8.09 36.51
C ASN A 10 3.30 6.98 35.50
N THR A 11 2.03 6.93 35.07
CA THR A 11 1.51 5.94 34.10
C THR A 11 1.80 6.29 32.63
N PHE A 12 2.94 6.90 32.31
CA PHE A 12 3.26 7.36 30.95
C PHE A 12 4.56 6.80 30.33
N ASP A 13 4.92 5.54 30.62
CA ASP A 13 6.07 4.89 29.97
C ASP A 13 5.77 3.52 29.32
N LEU A 14 4.51 3.22 28.99
CA LEU A 14 4.12 1.98 28.30
C LEU A 14 4.22 2.02 26.76
N TRP A 15 4.56 3.16 26.16
CA TRP A 15 4.52 3.36 24.69
C TRP A 15 5.88 3.63 24.05
N LYS A 16 6.96 3.73 24.84
CA LYS A 16 8.31 3.87 24.27
C LYS A 16 8.85 2.49 23.88
N SER A 17 8.94 2.29 22.56
CA SER A 17 9.71 1.23 21.91
C SER A 17 9.15 -0.19 22.05
N ARG A 18 8.12 -0.51 21.25
CA ARG A 18 7.98 -1.89 20.77
C ARG A 18 9.16 -2.19 19.86
N ARG A 19 10.23 -2.76 20.43
CA ARG A 19 11.25 -3.48 19.68
C ARG A 19 10.52 -4.47 18.76
N ARG A 20 10.63 -4.29 17.45
CA ARG A 20 10.21 -5.31 16.47
C ARG A 20 11.06 -6.55 16.73
N THR A 21 10.50 -7.52 17.44
CA THR A 21 11.14 -8.83 17.64
C THR A 21 10.99 -9.66 16.37
N LEU A 22 12.04 -10.42 16.01
CA LEU A 22 12.06 -11.32 14.84
C LEU A 22 10.87 -12.30 14.78
N THR A 23 10.28 -12.62 15.93
CA THR A 23 9.07 -13.45 16.05
C THR A 23 7.84 -12.80 15.41
N ALA A 24 7.69 -11.47 15.50
CA ALA A 24 6.56 -10.76 14.90
C ALA A 24 6.64 -10.73 13.37
N ASP A 25 7.86 -10.65 12.80
CA ASP A 25 8.06 -10.73 11.34
C ASP A 25 7.77 -12.13 10.79
N ARG A 26 8.09 -13.20 11.53
CA ARG A 26 7.71 -14.58 11.15
C ARG A 26 6.19 -14.77 11.14
N ASN A 27 5.48 -14.18 12.11
CA ASN A 27 4.02 -14.20 12.17
C ASN A 27 3.37 -13.38 11.05
N LEU A 28 4.00 -12.29 10.61
CA LEU A 28 3.43 -11.46 9.56
C LEU A 28 3.32 -12.23 8.23
N SER A 29 4.39 -12.92 7.81
CA SER A 29 4.37 -13.70 6.56
C SER A 29 3.28 -14.78 6.53
N SER A 30 3.03 -15.46 7.65
CA SER A 30 1.93 -16.43 7.75
C SER A 30 0.53 -15.80 7.68
N VAL A 31 0.39 -14.55 8.12
CA VAL A 31 -0.89 -13.83 8.11
C VAL A 31 -1.15 -13.18 6.74
N LEU A 32 -0.10 -12.70 6.06
CA LEU A 32 -0.23 -11.99 4.78
C LEU A 32 -0.93 -12.81 3.69
N GLY A 33 -0.76 -14.14 3.68
CA GLY A 33 -1.45 -15.02 2.73
C GLY A 33 -2.95 -15.20 2.99
N ALA A 34 -3.42 -14.92 4.22
CA ALA A 34 -4.80 -15.15 4.64
C ALA A 34 -5.67 -13.87 4.69
N VAL A 35 -5.04 -12.68 4.65
CA VAL A 35 -5.75 -11.41 4.80
C VAL A 35 -6.15 -10.80 3.46
N LYS A 36 -7.44 -10.46 3.34
CA LYS A 36 -7.96 -9.71 2.18
C LYS A 36 -7.65 -8.22 2.28
N ASN A 37 -7.81 -7.64 3.46
CA ASN A 37 -7.59 -6.21 3.73
C ASN A 37 -6.45 -6.10 4.74
N LEU A 38 -5.34 -5.48 4.34
CA LEU A 38 -4.17 -5.33 5.19
C LEU A 38 -4.17 -3.95 5.86
N PRO A 39 -4.17 -3.85 7.20
CA PRO A 39 -4.06 -2.56 7.88
C PRO A 39 -2.75 -1.84 7.51
N MET A 40 -2.83 -0.53 7.35
CA MET A 40 -1.73 0.30 6.85
C MET A 40 -0.41 0.21 7.64
N PRO A 41 -0.39 0.01 8.98
CA PRO A 41 0.86 -0.20 9.72
C PRO A 41 1.68 -1.41 9.27
N TYR A 42 1.07 -2.36 8.57
CA TYR A 42 1.73 -3.56 8.03
C TYR A 42 2.12 -3.44 6.56
N TRP A 43 1.79 -2.32 5.90
CA TRP A 43 2.19 -2.10 4.52
C TRP A 43 3.71 -1.98 4.43
N LYS A 44 4.27 -2.59 3.39
CA LYS A 44 5.67 -2.46 3.00
C LYS A 44 5.75 -1.92 1.58
N PRO A 45 6.91 -1.43 1.12
CA PRO A 45 7.12 -1.10 -0.29
C PRO A 45 6.78 -2.29 -1.20
N LEU A 46 6.39 -2.01 -2.44
CA LEU A 46 6.07 -3.00 -3.48
C LEU A 46 4.84 -3.89 -3.18
N PHE A 47 4.03 -3.55 -2.18
CA PHE A 47 2.75 -4.22 -1.98
C PHE A 47 1.77 -3.75 -3.04
N PHE A 48 1.14 -4.71 -3.70
CA PHE A 48 0.15 -4.50 -4.73
C PHE A 48 -1.24 -4.62 -4.14
N PHE A 49 -2.07 -3.62 -4.41
CA PHE A 49 -3.42 -3.52 -3.91
C PHE A 49 -4.40 -3.28 -5.05
N MET A 50 -5.61 -3.83 -4.91
CA MET A 50 -6.73 -3.60 -5.83
C MET A 50 -7.83 -2.80 -5.14
N GLY A 51 -8.64 -2.08 -5.93
CA GLY A 51 -9.87 -1.45 -5.44
C GLY A 51 -9.77 0.03 -5.11
N ALA A 52 -8.70 0.73 -5.55
CA ALA A 52 -8.65 2.19 -5.44
C ALA A 52 -9.66 2.80 -6.42
N ARG A 53 -10.73 3.43 -5.90
CA ARG A 53 -11.79 3.98 -6.75
C ARG A 53 -11.27 5.12 -7.61
N ASP A 54 -11.73 5.14 -8.85
CA ASP A 54 -11.35 6.12 -9.85
C ASP A 54 -11.68 7.56 -9.40
N GLU A 55 -12.81 7.76 -8.73
CA GLU A 55 -13.17 9.06 -8.14
C GLU A 55 -12.17 9.49 -7.06
N SER A 56 -11.75 8.56 -6.20
CA SER A 56 -10.77 8.86 -5.15
C SER A 56 -9.40 9.20 -5.74
N LEU A 57 -8.95 8.46 -6.76
CA LEU A 57 -7.69 8.75 -7.44
C LEU A 57 -7.74 10.09 -8.17
N THR A 58 -8.84 10.39 -8.85
CA THR A 58 -9.03 11.68 -9.52
C THR A 58 -8.94 12.84 -8.53
N THR A 59 -9.64 12.74 -7.39
CA THR A 59 -9.59 13.77 -6.33
C THR A 59 -8.20 13.89 -5.72
N LEU A 60 -7.54 12.78 -5.37
CA LEU A 60 -6.20 12.81 -4.75
C LEU A 60 -5.10 13.30 -5.70
N THR A 61 -5.32 13.21 -7.01
CA THR A 61 -4.33 13.61 -8.03
C THR A 61 -4.60 14.97 -8.63
N ASP A 62 -5.68 15.64 -8.21
CA ASP A 62 -6.20 16.87 -8.83
C ASP A 62 -6.39 16.71 -10.34
N GLY A 63 -7.03 15.60 -10.73
CA GLY A 63 -7.34 15.29 -12.14
C GLY A 63 -6.17 14.78 -12.99
N ARG A 64 -4.94 14.69 -12.45
CA ARG A 64 -3.78 14.16 -13.20
C ARG A 64 -3.92 12.68 -13.53
N PHE A 65 -4.56 11.90 -12.65
CA PHE A 65 -4.98 10.54 -13.00
C PHE A 65 -6.38 10.61 -13.62
N PRO A 66 -6.55 10.18 -14.88
CA PRO A 66 -7.75 10.47 -15.64
C PRO A 66 -8.93 9.64 -15.11
N LYS A 67 -10.02 10.33 -14.75
CA LYS A 67 -11.29 9.69 -14.50
C LYS A 67 -11.81 9.04 -15.77
N THR A 68 -12.17 7.78 -15.68
CA THR A 68 -12.82 7.04 -16.75
C THR A 68 -14.32 7.27 -16.76
N THR A 69 -14.94 7.04 -17.91
CA THR A 69 -16.39 7.23 -18.10
C THR A 69 -17.24 6.12 -17.48
N ARG A 70 -16.62 5.04 -16.99
CA ARG A 70 -17.32 3.87 -16.43
C ARG A 70 -17.56 4.05 -14.93
N PRO A 71 -18.82 4.13 -14.46
CA PRO A 71 -19.11 4.28 -13.04
C PRO A 71 -18.56 3.12 -12.21
N GLY A 72 -18.05 3.41 -11.02
CA GLY A 72 -17.57 2.39 -10.08
C GLY A 72 -16.26 1.71 -10.49
N LYS A 73 -15.56 2.23 -11.50
CA LYS A 73 -14.25 1.70 -11.87
C LYS A 73 -13.27 1.85 -10.71
N SER A 74 -12.40 0.86 -10.58
CA SER A 74 -11.28 0.91 -9.64
C SER A 74 -9.99 0.52 -10.33
N HIS A 75 -8.90 0.95 -9.72
CA HIS A 75 -7.56 0.78 -10.21
C HIS A 75 -6.71 0.11 -9.13
N PRO A 76 -5.66 -0.62 -9.55
CA PRO A 76 -4.65 -1.03 -8.62
C PRO A 76 -3.78 0.15 -8.17
N VAL A 77 -3.11 -0.03 -7.04
CA VAL A 77 -2.03 0.86 -6.58
C VAL A 77 -0.87 0.01 -6.09
N ILE A 78 0.34 0.54 -6.20
CA ILE A 78 1.55 -0.03 -5.60
C ILE A 78 2.06 0.90 -4.50
N SER A 79 2.38 0.33 -3.35
CA SER A 79 2.89 1.06 -2.20
C SER A 79 4.38 1.40 -2.36
N LEU A 80 4.76 2.62 -1.97
CA LEU A 80 6.13 3.11 -2.04
C LEU A 80 6.75 3.23 -0.65
N LYS A 81 6.27 4.16 0.16
CA LYS A 81 6.79 4.43 1.51
C LYS A 81 5.71 4.99 2.44
N PRO A 82 5.82 4.81 3.76
CA PRO A 82 4.90 5.43 4.72
C PRO A 82 4.97 6.96 4.63
N LEU A 83 3.86 7.63 4.92
CA LEU A 83 3.83 9.07 5.21
C LEU A 83 4.26 9.32 6.67
N SER A 84 4.59 10.57 7.00
CA SER A 84 4.88 10.96 8.38
C SER A 84 3.67 10.67 9.29
N ASP A 85 3.99 10.35 10.56
CA ASP A 85 3.01 10.11 11.63
C ASP A 85 1.98 9.01 11.33
N ASN A 86 2.31 8.05 10.45
CA ASN A 86 1.44 6.93 10.06
C ASN A 86 0.07 7.37 9.49
N THR A 87 -0.01 8.60 8.95
CA THR A 87 -1.26 9.18 8.40
C THR A 87 -1.72 8.53 7.09
N GLY A 88 -0.80 7.87 6.40
CA GLY A 88 -1.03 7.30 5.09
C GLY A 88 0.17 6.55 4.55
N TYR A 89 0.07 6.19 3.28
CA TYR A 89 1.18 5.62 2.52
C TYR A 89 1.29 6.34 1.18
N LYS A 90 2.51 6.62 0.73
CA LYS A 90 2.75 7.12 -0.63
C LYS A 90 2.60 5.96 -1.61
N VAL A 91 1.81 6.15 -2.67
CA VAL A 91 1.53 5.10 -3.66
C VAL A 91 1.65 5.64 -5.08
N ASN A 92 1.90 4.76 -6.05
CA ASN A 92 1.60 5.03 -7.45
C ASN A 92 0.31 4.30 -7.85
N PRO A 93 -0.61 4.95 -8.58
CA PRO A 93 -1.70 4.25 -9.22
C PRO A 93 -1.18 3.43 -10.40
N CYS A 94 -1.90 2.35 -10.70
CA CYS A 94 -1.59 1.49 -11.82
C CYS A 94 -2.72 1.51 -12.86
N SER A 95 -2.36 1.21 -14.10
CA SER A 95 -3.28 1.14 -15.23
C SER A 95 -3.08 -0.18 -15.97
N SER A 96 -4.17 -0.75 -16.50
CA SER A 96 -4.07 -1.88 -17.43
C SER A 96 -3.70 -1.46 -18.85
N VAL A 97 -3.60 -0.16 -19.12
CA VAL A 97 -3.31 0.44 -20.42
C VAL A 97 -1.99 1.19 -20.32
N ARG A 98 -1.09 0.96 -21.29
CA ARG A 98 0.19 1.68 -21.39
C ARG A 98 -0.07 3.19 -21.51
N PRO A 99 0.55 4.03 -20.68
CA PRO A 99 0.49 5.48 -20.86
C PRO A 99 1.09 5.88 -22.22
N TRP A 100 0.29 6.42 -23.13
CA TRP A 100 0.70 6.70 -24.52
C TRP A 100 1.82 7.74 -24.65
N LYS A 101 1.95 8.64 -23.68
CA LYS A 101 2.94 9.73 -23.70
C LYS A 101 4.32 9.30 -23.18
N LEU A 102 4.45 8.08 -22.64
CA LEU A 102 5.71 7.61 -22.06
C LEU A 102 6.46 6.72 -23.06
N LYS A 103 7.67 7.15 -23.45
CA LYS A 103 8.59 6.37 -24.28
C LYS A 103 8.88 5.02 -23.60
N HIS A 104 9.20 5.07 -22.31
CA HIS A 104 9.43 3.90 -21.46
C HIS A 104 8.43 3.93 -20.30
N ALA A 105 7.70 2.83 -20.11
CA ALA A 105 6.77 2.66 -19.00
C ALA A 105 7.15 1.44 -18.18
N CYS A 106 7.31 1.61 -16.87
CA CYS A 106 7.47 0.52 -15.93
C CYS A 106 6.14 -0.23 -15.75
N PHE A 107 6.19 -1.56 -15.74
CA PHE A 107 5.00 -2.39 -15.57
C PHE A 107 5.30 -3.75 -14.93
N ILE A 108 4.25 -4.35 -14.39
CA ILE A 108 4.23 -5.72 -13.87
C ILE A 108 3.51 -6.58 -14.93
N PRO A 109 4.15 -7.63 -15.48
CA PRO A 109 3.57 -8.44 -16.54
C PRO A 109 2.45 -9.34 -16.02
N LYS A 110 1.51 -9.65 -16.91
CA LYS A 110 0.58 -10.77 -16.74
C LYS A 110 1.38 -12.05 -16.43
N GLY A 111 0.85 -12.89 -15.54
CA GLY A 111 1.49 -14.13 -15.11
C GLY A 111 2.54 -13.96 -14.01
N CYS A 112 2.90 -12.73 -13.62
CA CYS A 112 3.73 -12.53 -12.43
C CYS A 112 2.98 -13.05 -11.20
N ARG A 113 3.63 -13.93 -10.43
CA ARG A 113 3.10 -14.44 -9.17
C ARG A 113 3.61 -13.59 -8.00
N LEU A 114 2.68 -12.99 -7.27
CA LEU A 114 2.98 -12.13 -6.12
C LEU A 114 3.33 -12.97 -4.89
N LYS A 115 4.27 -12.49 -4.08
CA LYS A 115 4.66 -13.16 -2.83
C LYS A 115 3.54 -13.07 -1.79
N HIS A 116 3.62 -13.95 -0.79
CA HIS A 116 2.72 -14.10 0.37
C HIS A 116 1.34 -14.68 0.05
N THR A 117 0.69 -14.21 -1.01
CA THR A 117 -0.68 -14.64 -1.39
C THR A 117 -0.68 -15.68 -2.52
N GLY A 118 0.41 -15.75 -3.31
CA GLY A 118 0.44 -16.54 -4.54
C GLY A 118 -0.44 -16.00 -5.67
N TYR A 119 -0.98 -14.79 -5.54
CA TYR A 119 -1.84 -14.19 -6.55
C TYR A 119 -1.09 -14.04 -7.88
N GLU A 120 -1.69 -14.51 -8.96
CA GLU A 120 -1.14 -14.37 -10.31
C GLU A 120 -1.79 -13.18 -11.03
N MET A 121 -0.96 -12.30 -11.59
CA MET A 121 -1.41 -11.12 -12.31
C MET A 121 -2.20 -11.52 -13.56
N ASP A 122 -3.47 -11.11 -13.66
CA ASP A 122 -4.37 -11.46 -14.77
C ASP A 122 -4.10 -10.66 -16.05
N ARG A 123 -3.44 -9.51 -15.92
CA ARG A 123 -3.10 -8.57 -16.99
C ARG A 123 -1.83 -7.78 -16.65
N ASN A 124 -1.27 -7.11 -17.66
CA ASN A 124 -0.20 -6.14 -17.43
C ASN A 124 -0.71 -4.98 -16.57
N SER A 125 0.09 -4.58 -15.59
CA SER A 125 -0.18 -3.44 -14.73
C SER A 125 0.93 -2.41 -14.87
N PHE A 126 0.66 -1.35 -15.63
CA PHE A 126 1.59 -0.23 -15.83
C PHE A 126 1.56 0.68 -14.62
N ILE A 127 2.74 1.00 -14.10
CA ILE A 127 2.90 1.87 -12.94
C ILE A 127 2.99 3.30 -13.46
N VAL A 128 2.12 4.18 -12.95
CA VAL A 128 2.10 5.59 -13.37
C VAL A 128 3.06 6.37 -12.48
N GLU A 129 4.36 6.18 -12.73
CA GLU A 129 5.46 6.64 -11.85
C GLU A 129 5.48 8.15 -11.60
N HIS A 130 5.08 8.95 -12.60
CA HIS A 130 4.99 10.41 -12.47
C HIS A 130 3.83 10.89 -11.59
N ILE A 131 2.94 9.99 -11.16
CA ILE A 131 1.84 10.27 -10.24
C ILE A 131 2.10 9.53 -8.93
N GLU A 132 2.75 10.21 -7.99
CA GLU A 132 2.86 9.73 -6.62
C GLU A 132 1.87 10.48 -5.74
N ILE A 133 1.00 9.77 -5.02
CA ILE A 133 -0.03 10.38 -4.17
C ILE A 133 0.06 9.94 -2.71
N PRO A 134 -0.25 10.84 -1.76
CA PRO A 134 -0.51 10.44 -0.39
C PRO A 134 -1.84 9.71 -0.32
N PHE A 135 -1.81 8.41 -0.05
CA PHE A 135 -3.01 7.60 0.12
C PHE A 135 -3.39 7.52 1.60
N PRO A 136 -4.51 8.14 2.02
CA PRO A 136 -4.87 8.20 3.44
C PRO A 136 -5.34 6.85 3.98
N ALA A 137 -5.09 6.60 5.27
CA ALA A 137 -5.43 5.33 5.93
C ALA A 137 -6.89 4.89 5.74
N ARG A 138 -7.84 5.84 5.78
CA ARG A 138 -9.28 5.60 5.59
C ARG A 138 -9.60 4.98 4.22
N LEU A 139 -8.89 5.39 3.17
CA LEU A 139 -9.05 4.81 1.83
C LEU A 139 -8.27 3.50 1.73
N GLY A 140 -7.07 3.44 2.30
CA GLY A 140 -6.23 2.24 2.33
C GLY A 140 -6.93 1.03 2.94
N ALA A 141 -7.73 1.22 4.00
CA ALA A 141 -8.48 0.15 4.65
C ALA A 141 -9.46 -0.59 3.71
N LYS A 142 -9.91 0.05 2.62
CA LYS A 142 -10.83 -0.53 1.65
C LYS A 142 -10.13 -1.32 0.54
N LEU A 143 -8.81 -1.20 0.45
CA LEU A 143 -8.04 -1.88 -0.59
C LEU A 143 -7.89 -3.36 -0.28
N VAL A 144 -7.91 -4.16 -1.36
CA VAL A 144 -7.66 -5.59 -1.30
C VAL A 144 -6.18 -5.84 -1.53
N PHE A 145 -5.50 -6.37 -0.52
CA PHE A 145 -4.12 -6.81 -0.63
C PHE A 145 -4.04 -8.01 -1.57
N LYS A 146 -3.14 -7.92 -2.56
CA LYS A 146 -2.91 -8.99 -3.52
C LYS A 146 -1.55 -9.63 -3.39
N GLY A 147 -0.62 -9.05 -2.64
CA GLY A 147 0.71 -9.61 -2.44
C GLY A 147 1.81 -8.57 -2.60
N GLU A 148 3.04 -9.00 -2.42
CA GLU A 148 4.24 -8.20 -2.72
C GLU A 148 4.73 -8.55 -4.12
N VAL A 149 5.04 -7.52 -4.92
CA VAL A 149 5.58 -7.69 -6.27
C VAL A 149 7.06 -8.06 -6.18
N PRO A 150 7.49 -9.21 -6.72
CA PRO A 150 8.91 -9.54 -6.82
C PRO A 150 9.66 -8.55 -7.73
N LEU A 151 10.91 -8.21 -7.38
CA LEU A 151 11.70 -7.22 -8.12
C LEU A 151 11.95 -7.64 -9.57
N GLU A 152 12.10 -8.95 -9.80
CA GLU A 152 12.28 -9.56 -11.11
C GLU A 152 11.07 -9.40 -12.04
N CYS A 153 9.88 -9.15 -11.48
CA CYS A 153 8.68 -8.90 -12.25
C CYS A 153 8.60 -7.49 -12.81
N PHE A 154 9.37 -6.51 -12.31
CA PHE A 154 9.33 -5.17 -12.91
C PHE A 154 10.00 -5.19 -14.28
N LYS A 155 9.26 -4.77 -15.30
CA LYS A 155 9.70 -4.68 -16.69
C LYS A 155 9.52 -3.26 -17.18
N THR A 156 10.31 -2.89 -18.18
CA THR A 156 10.20 -1.59 -18.86
C THR A 156 9.81 -1.85 -20.30
N THR A 157 8.86 -1.08 -20.83
CA THR A 157 8.56 -1.15 -22.26
C THR A 157 9.71 -0.57 -23.08
N ASN A 158 10.02 -1.25 -24.18
CA ASN A 158 10.87 -0.70 -25.23
C ASN A 158 10.18 0.50 -25.92
#